data_AF-A0A1G1KM47-F1
#
_entry.id   AF-A0A1G1KM47-F1
#
_cell.length_a   1.000
_cell.length_b   1.000
_cell.length_c   1.000
_cell.angle_alpha   90.00
_cell.angle_beta   90.00
_cell.angle_gamma   90.00
#
_symmetry.space_group_name_H-M   'P 1'
#
loop_
_entity.id
_entity.type
_entity.pdbx_description
1 polymer ?
#
loop_
_entity_poly.entity_id
_entity_poly.type
_entity_poly.pdbx_seq_one_letter_code
_entity_poly.pdbx_strand_id
1 'polypeptide(L)'
;MIARRHFTKEFKQGIIKELETNSLTAVCREHSLHPSTVSTWKRDYDRDPREAFKGHGRLWKPEAKVAQYERLIGELYAENSFLKKVYEHLKAQQAQERRGRRNAP
;
A
#
# COMPACT_ATOMS: atom_id res chain seq x y z
N MET A 1 -17.81 -3.34 16.17
CA MET A 1 -17.13 -2.25 15.43
C MET A 1 -18.02 -1.83 14.29
N ILE A 2 -18.36 -0.54 14.17
CA ILE A 2 -19.18 -0.02 13.07
C ILE A 2 -18.29 0.12 11.83
N ALA A 3 -18.59 -0.63 10.77
CA ALA A 3 -17.88 -0.51 9.50
C ALA A 3 -18.18 0.86 8.87
N ARG A 4 -17.12 1.64 8.57
CA ARG A 4 -17.28 2.92 7.86
C ARG A 4 -17.66 2.63 6.40
N ARG A 5 -18.74 3.27 5.92
CA ARG A 5 -19.17 3.17 4.52
C ARG A 5 -18.11 3.80 3.62
N HIS A 6 -17.57 3.01 2.68
CA HIS A 6 -16.61 3.48 1.69
C HIS A 6 -17.33 3.85 0.38
N PHE A 7 -16.95 4.96 -0.23
CA PHE A 7 -17.49 5.45 -1.50
C PHE A 7 -16.40 5.50 -2.56
N THR A 8 -16.72 5.04 -3.77
CA THR A 8 -15.80 5.06 -4.91
C THR A 8 -15.56 6.49 -5.39
N LYS A 9 -14.48 6.69 -6.16
CA LYS A 9 -14.14 8.00 -6.72
C LYS A 9 -15.23 8.50 -7.66
N GLU A 10 -15.72 7.60 -8.51
CA GLU A 10 -16.72 7.85 -9.55
C GLU A 10 -18.04 8.28 -8.89
N PHE A 11 -18.41 7.63 -7.79
CA PHE A 11 -19.59 8.01 -7.01
C PHE A 11 -19.47 9.42 -6.43
N LYS A 12 -18.35 9.73 -5.77
CA LYS A 12 -18.13 11.08 -5.21
C LYS A 12 -18.12 12.17 -6.29
N GLN A 13 -17.55 11.89 -7.46
CA GLN A 13 -17.56 12.80 -8.60
C GLN A 13 -18.96 13.04 -9.15
N GLY A 14 -19.79 11.98 -9.25
CA GLY A 14 -21.20 12.10 -9.62
C GLY A 14 -21.96 13.01 -8.66
N ILE A 15 -21.77 12.81 -7.35
CA ILE A 15 -22.38 13.65 -6.31
C ILE A 15 -21.97 15.13 -6.44
N ILE A 16 -20.68 15.42 -6.67
CA ILE A 16 -20.25 16.82 -6.86
C ILE A 16 -20.88 17.44 -8.10
N LYS A 17 -20.97 16.70 -9.21
CA LYS A 17 -21.62 17.18 -10.44
C LYS A 17 -23.11 17.45 -10.21
N GLU A 18 -23.80 16.60 -9.45
CA GLU A 18 -25.20 16.82 -9.09
C GLU A 18 -25.39 18.06 -8.20
N LEU A 19 -24.42 18.43 -7.36
CA LEU A 19 -24.46 19.65 -6.55
C LEU A 19 -24.33 20.94 -7.36
N GLU A 20 -23.97 20.88 -8.65
CA GLU A 20 -23.98 22.05 -9.53
C GLU A 20 -25.40 22.46 -9.93
N THR A 21 -26.33 21.50 -9.92
CA THR A 21 -27.72 21.67 -10.37
C THR A 21 -28.75 21.52 -9.25
N ASN A 22 -28.43 20.72 -8.23
CA ASN A 22 -29.32 20.40 -7.13
C ASN A 22 -28.81 20.94 -5.79
N SER A 23 -29.75 21.18 -4.86
CA SER A 23 -29.41 21.57 -3.49
C SER A 23 -28.73 20.44 -2.72
N LEU A 24 -27.83 20.80 -1.80
CA LEU A 24 -27.16 19.85 -0.91
C LEU A 24 -28.15 18.92 -0.18
N THR A 25 -29.27 19.47 0.27
CA THR A 25 -30.30 18.73 0.99
C THR A 25 -31.02 17.70 0.11
N ALA A 26 -31.28 18.04 -1.16
CA ALA A 26 -31.90 17.12 -2.12
C ALA A 26 -30.97 15.94 -2.42
N VAL A 27 -29.71 16.22 -2.76
CA VAL A 27 -28.69 15.20 -3.05
C VAL A 27 -28.42 14.29 -1.85
N CYS A 28 -28.38 14.86 -0.63
CA CYS A 28 -28.20 14.07 0.59
C CYS A 28 -29.38 13.12 0.85
N ARG A 29 -30.62 13.55 0.57
CA ARG A 29 -31.82 12.71 0.73
C ARG A 29 -31.86 11.59 -0.30
N GLU A 30 -31.59 11.90 -1.56
CA GLU A 30 -31.62 10.94 -2.67
C GLU A 30 -30.59 9.83 -2.48
N HIS A 31 -29.35 10.18 -2.13
CA HIS A 31 -28.26 9.21 -1.99
C HIS A 31 -28.08 8.68 -0.57
N SER A 32 -28.97 9.06 0.36
CA SER A 32 -28.89 8.73 1.79
C SER A 32 -27.49 9.04 2.37
N LEU A 33 -27.02 10.26 2.14
CA LEU A 33 -25.73 10.77 2.57
C LEU A 33 -25.88 11.78 3.70
N HIS A 34 -24.91 11.81 4.61
CA HIS A 34 -24.88 12.82 5.66
C HIS A 34 -24.37 14.16 5.10
N PRO A 35 -25.02 15.31 5.39
CA PRO A 35 -24.63 16.61 4.84
C PRO A 35 -23.18 16.99 5.09
N SER A 36 -22.61 16.63 6.25
CA SER A 36 -21.20 16.90 6.57
C SER A 36 -20.20 16.11 5.71
N THR A 37 -20.60 14.93 5.22
CA THR A 37 -19.77 14.11 4.32
C THR A 37 -19.70 14.76 2.95
N VAL A 38 -20.85 15.21 2.43
CA VAL A 38 -20.95 15.85 1.12
C VAL A 38 -20.30 17.24 1.12
N SER A 39 -20.44 18.02 2.20
CA SER A 39 -19.77 19.32 2.33
C SER A 39 -18.25 19.19 2.36
N THR A 40 -17.73 18.13 2.99
CA THR A 40 -16.30 17.82 3.00
C THR A 40 -15.80 17.50 1.59
N TRP A 41 -16.53 16.66 0.83
CA TRP A 41 -16.17 16.35 -0.56
C TRP A 41 -16.19 17.58 -1.45
N LYS A 42 -17.18 18.47 -1.28
CA LYS A 42 -17.26 19.72 -2.02
C LYS A 42 -16.06 20.62 -1.73
N ARG A 43 -15.73 20.82 -0.45
CA ARG A 43 -14.56 21.62 -0.04
C ARG A 43 -13.24 21.04 -0.57
N ASP A 44 -13.08 19.72 -0.52
CA ASP A 44 -11.87 19.06 -1.01
C ASP A 44 -11.76 19.18 -2.54
N TYR A 45 -12.89 19.05 -3.25
CA TYR A 45 -12.98 19.27 -4.70
C TYR A 45 -12.67 20.72 -5.09
N ASP A 46 -13.23 21.70 -4.40
CA ASP A 46 -12.98 23.12 -4.68
C ASP A 46 -11.51 23.51 -4.44
N ARG A 47 -10.82 22.81 -3.52
CA ARG A 47 -9.40 23.03 -3.23
C ARG A 47 -8.49 22.42 -4.30
N ASP A 48 -8.73 21.17 -4.69
CA ASP A 48 -7.96 20.50 -5.74
C ASP A 48 -8.81 19.45 -6.47
N PRO A 49 -9.46 19.81 -7.59
CA PRO A 49 -10.33 18.90 -8.32
C PRO A 49 -9.62 17.64 -8.86
N ARG A 50 -8.29 17.72 -9.07
CA ARG A 50 -7.49 16.63 -9.64
C ARG A 50 -7.10 15.60 -8.58
N GLU A 51 -6.87 16.05 -7.34
CA GLU A 51 -6.45 15.20 -6.22
C GLU A 51 -7.58 14.84 -5.23
N ALA A 52 -8.69 15.60 -5.19
CA ALA A 52 -9.77 15.49 -4.18
C ALA A 52 -10.32 14.07 -3.98
N PHE A 53 -10.33 13.26 -5.04
CA PHE A 53 -10.88 11.90 -5.01
C PHE A 53 -9.84 10.80 -5.28
N LYS A 54 -8.55 11.13 -5.33
CA LYS A 54 -7.48 10.15 -5.59
C LYS A 54 -7.16 9.23 -4.41
N GLY A 55 -7.75 9.44 -3.24
CA GLY A 55 -7.44 8.60 -2.10
C GLY A 55 -8.40 8.71 -0.92
N HIS A 56 -9.33 7.77 -0.81
CA HIS A 56 -9.77 7.23 0.49
C HIS A 56 -9.73 5.68 0.54
N GLY A 57 -9.26 5.03 -0.52
CA GLY A 57 -8.89 3.60 -0.54
C GLY A 57 -7.38 3.38 -0.44
N ARG A 58 -6.62 4.41 -0.04
CA ARG A 58 -5.17 4.48 -0.13
C ARG A 58 -4.49 4.80 1.22
N LEU A 59 -5.18 4.66 2.35
CA LEU A 59 -4.58 4.61 3.71
C LEU A 59 -4.67 3.19 4.32
N TRP A 60 -5.14 2.22 3.52
CA TRP A 60 -5.07 0.80 3.85
C TRP A 60 -4.09 0.08 2.92
N LYS A 61 -3.90 0.62 1.71
CA LYS A 61 -3.00 0.08 0.69
C LYS A 61 -1.52 0.41 0.91
N PRO A 62 -1.09 1.62 1.33
CA PRO A 62 0.32 1.89 1.57
C PRO A 62 0.84 1.10 2.76
N GLU A 63 0.09 1.00 3.86
CA GLU A 63 0.46 0.27 5.07
C GLU A 63 0.53 -1.23 4.77
N ALA A 64 -0.44 -1.77 4.01
CA ALA A 64 -0.37 -3.13 3.52
C ALA A 64 0.82 -3.35 2.57
N LYS A 65 1.16 -2.37 1.74
CA LYS A 65 2.30 -2.45 0.81
C LYS A 65 3.63 -2.33 1.53
N VAL A 66 3.73 -1.49 2.55
CA VAL A 66 4.87 -1.35 3.46
C VAL A 66 5.07 -2.67 4.19
N ALA A 67 4.03 -3.25 4.79
CA ALA A 67 4.11 -4.55 5.46
C ALA A 67 4.52 -5.69 4.50
N GLN A 68 4.06 -5.65 3.24
CA GLN A 68 4.53 -6.60 2.21
C GLN A 68 6.02 -6.42 1.91
N TYR A 69 6.48 -5.18 1.76
CA TYR A 69 7.89 -4.89 1.49
C TYR A 69 8.78 -5.23 2.70
N GLU A 70 8.36 -4.94 3.92
CA GLU A 70 9.09 -5.31 5.14
C GLU A 70 9.27 -6.82 5.25
N ARG A 71 8.23 -7.62 4.93
CA ARG A 71 8.33 -9.09 4.88
C ARG A 71 9.32 -9.55 3.82
N LEU A 72 9.19 -9.03 2.60
CA LEU A 72 10.08 -9.39 1.49
C LEU A 72 11.55 -9.04 1.79
N ILE A 73 11.80 -7.88 2.40
CA ILE A 73 13.14 -7.47 2.82
C ILE A 73 13.69 -8.45 3.87
N GLY A 74 12.87 -8.87 4.84
CA GLY A 74 13.26 -9.86 5.84
C GLY A 74 13.63 -11.21 5.22
N GLU A 75 12.81 -11.71 4.30
CA GLU A 75 13.06 -12.96 3.56
C GLU A 75 14.37 -12.88 2.76
N LEU A 76 14.56 -11.81 1.99
CA LEU A 76 15.77 -11.59 1.20
C LEU A 76 17.02 -11.46 2.08
N TYR A 77 16.92 -10.81 3.24
CA TYR A 77 18.03 -10.69 4.16
C TYR A 77 18.42 -12.06 4.76
N ALA A 78 17.43 -12.85 5.16
CA ALA A 78 17.64 -14.20 5.67
C ALA A 78 18.30 -15.10 4.62
N GLU A 79 17.77 -15.12 3.39
CA GLU A 79 18.33 -15.88 2.27
C GLU A 79 19.76 -15.44 1.95
N ASN A 80 20.01 -14.12 1.87
CA ASN A 80 21.35 -13.60 1.62
C ASN A 80 22.35 -14.02 2.71
N SER A 81 21.94 -13.98 3.98
CA SER A 81 22.78 -14.39 5.11
C SER A 81 23.11 -15.88 5.06
N PHE A 82 22.14 -16.71 4.67
CA PHE A 82 22.32 -18.15 4.52
C PHE A 82 23.27 -18.47 3.37
N LEU A 83 23.04 -17.88 2.19
CA LEU A 83 23.87 -18.08 1.00
C LEU A 83 25.34 -17.69 1.27
N LYS A 84 25.58 -16.56 1.96
CA LYS A 84 26.93 -16.14 2.36
C LYS A 84 27.62 -17.16 3.27
N LYS A 85 26.90 -17.71 4.27
CA LYS A 85 27.47 -18.72 5.17
C LYS A 85 27.83 -20.01 4.43
N VAL A 86 26.94 -20.48 3.56
CA VAL A 86 27.18 -21.68 2.74
C VAL A 86 28.38 -21.46 1.82
N TYR A 87 28.48 -20.31 1.17
CA TYR A 87 29.59 -19.96 0.30
C TYR A 87 30.94 -20.00 1.04
N GLU A 88 31.02 -19.36 2.22
CA GLU A 88 32.26 -19.39 3.01
C GLU A 88 32.60 -20.80 3.51
N HIS A 89 31.60 -21.62 3.86
CA HIS A 89 31.83 -23.01 4.24
C HIS A 89 32.41 -23.84 3.09
N LEU A 90 31.83 -23.74 1.90
CA LEU A 90 32.31 -24.44 0.70
C LEU A 90 33.73 -23.98 0.33
N LYS A 91 34.02 -22.68 0.43
CA LYS A 91 35.35 -22.13 0.19
C LYS A 91 36.38 -22.67 1.19
N ALA A 92 36.01 -22.80 2.46
CA ALA A 92 36.86 -23.39 3.49
C ALA A 92 37.12 -24.88 3.22
N GLN A 93 36.09 -25.65 2.85
CA GLN A 93 36.24 -27.06 2.46
C GLN A 93 37.19 -27.23 1.28
N GLN A 94 37.02 -26.45 0.21
CA GLN A 94 37.93 -26.48 -0.95
C GLN A 94 39.37 -26.13 -0.56
N ALA A 95 39.59 -25.18 0.35
CA ALA A 95 40.92 -24.85 0.83
C ALA A 95 41.56 -26.00 1.64
N GLN A 96 40.77 -26.70 2.45
CA GLN A 96 41.22 -27.88 3.20
C GLN A 96 41.56 -29.05 2.26
N GLU A 97 40.70 -29.35 1.27
CA GLU A 97 40.97 -30.39 0.27
C GLU A 97 42.24 -30.10 -0.52
N ARG A 98 42.45 -28.85 -0.94
CA ARG A 98 43.68 -28.42 -1.65
C ARG A 98 44.91 -28.56 -0.77
N ARG A 99 44.81 -28.31 0.54
CA ARG A 99 45.91 -28.52 1.50
C ARG A 99 46.19 -30.01 1.70
N GLY A 100 45.16 -30.83 1.88
CA GLY A 100 45.28 -32.29 2.01
C GLY A 100 45.94 -32.91 0.78
N ARG A 101 45.56 -32.48 -0.43
CA ARG A 101 46.15 -32.96 -1.69
C ARG A 101 47.62 -32.55 -1.87
N ARG A 102 48.04 -31.40 -1.32
CA ARG A 102 49.45 -30.96 -1.35
C ARG A 102 50.34 -31.71 -0.35
N ASN A 103 49.77 -32.20 0.73
CA ASN A 103 50.48 -32.90 1.80
C ASN A 103 50.37 -34.43 1.67
N ALA A 104 49.78 -34.94 0.59
CA ALA A 104 49.71 -36.37 0.30
C ALA A 104 51.13 -36.88 -0.09
N PRO A 105 51.56 -38.05 0.42
CA PRO A 105 52.89 -38.60 0.21
C PRO A 105 53.15 -39.01 -1.25
#